data_AF-A0A7W2T578-F1
#
_entry.id   AF-A0A7W2T578-F1
#
_cell.length_a   1.000
_cell.length_b   1.000
_cell.length_c   1.000
_cell.angle_alpha   90.00
_cell.angle_beta   90.00
_cell.angle_gamma   90.00
#
_symmetry.space_group_name_H-M   'P 1'
#
loop_
_entity.id
_entity.type
_entity.pdbx_description
1 polymer ?
#
loop_
_entity_poly.entity_id
_entity_poly.type
_entity_poly.pdbx_seq_one_letter_code
_entity_poly.pdbx_strand_id
1 'polypeptide(L)'
;MLSSINPELFNYIAITFGRFKWQLLAWSLFFFILFMGLQAQIQLKTPSVLVWLAILILFIAIESLVVSAFMFFFQVLPSTREENVSLFKFYRTIEWCETILFTVLLPLPIVLFIYAFIRLAL
;
A
#
# COMPACT_ATOMS: atom_id res chain seq x y z
N MET A 1 14.15 22.43 -5.96
CA MET A 1 14.58 21.01 -5.92
C MET A 1 13.85 20.24 -4.81
N LEU A 2 12.52 20.28 -4.83
CA LEU A 2 11.62 19.49 -3.98
C LEU A 2 10.49 18.90 -4.87
N SER A 3 10.81 18.65 -6.14
CA SER A 3 9.85 18.32 -7.21
C SER A 3 9.57 16.83 -7.36
N SER A 4 9.96 16.01 -6.37
CA SER A 4 9.87 14.54 -6.46
C SER A 4 8.54 13.99 -5.91
N ILE A 5 7.83 14.76 -5.08
CA ILE A 5 6.56 14.36 -4.45
C ILE A 5 5.50 15.35 -4.92
N ASN A 6 4.66 14.91 -5.86
CA ASN A 6 3.63 15.72 -6.47
C ASN A 6 2.51 14.80 -6.99
N PRO A 7 1.21 15.19 -6.95
CA PRO A 7 0.11 14.33 -7.38
C PRO A 7 0.24 13.84 -8.82
N GLU A 8 0.82 14.64 -9.73
CA GLU A 8 1.03 14.23 -11.12
C GLU A 8 2.04 13.10 -11.27
N LEU A 9 3.09 13.07 -10.44
CA LEU A 9 4.07 11.98 -10.46
C LEU A 9 3.44 10.69 -9.95
N PHE A 10 2.65 10.79 -8.87
CA PHE A 10 1.92 9.66 -8.32
C PHE A 10 0.88 9.14 -9.31
N ASN A 11 0.19 10.04 -10.04
CA ASN A 11 -0.70 9.70 -11.13
C ASN A 11 0.01 8.98 -12.28
N TYR A 12 1.18 9.46 -12.71
CA TYR A 12 1.97 8.80 -13.76
C TYR A 12 2.37 7.36 -13.37
N ILE A 13 2.84 7.17 -12.13
CA ILE A 13 3.14 5.83 -11.60
C ILE A 13 1.88 4.96 -11.57
N ALA A 14 0.78 5.50 -11.04
CA ALA A 14 -0.49 4.78 -10.93
C ALA A 14 -1.07 4.37 -12.28
N ILE A 15 -0.94 5.20 -13.33
CA ILE A 15 -1.36 4.86 -14.69
C ILE A 15 -0.47 3.75 -15.26
N THR A 16 0.85 3.86 -15.07
CA THR A 16 1.84 2.90 -15.59
C THR A 16 1.59 1.49 -15.03
N PHE A 17 1.33 1.38 -13.72
CA PHE A 17 1.08 0.09 -13.06
C PHE A 17 -0.40 -0.29 -12.95
N GLY A 18 -1.32 0.60 -13.36
CA GLY A 18 -2.76 0.49 -13.12
C GLY A 18 -3.42 -0.78 -13.66
N ARG A 19 -2.78 -1.48 -14.62
CA ARG A 19 -3.21 -2.81 -15.10
C ARG A 19 -3.22 -3.86 -13.96
N PHE A 20 -2.32 -3.76 -13.00
CA PHE A 20 -2.12 -4.76 -11.96
C PHE A 20 -2.98 -4.52 -10.71
N LYS A 21 -3.71 -3.39 -10.61
CA LYS A 21 -4.43 -3.01 -9.38
C LYS A 21 -5.40 -4.06 -8.86
N TRP A 22 -6.18 -4.66 -9.76
CA TRP A 22 -7.15 -5.71 -9.41
C TRP A 22 -6.46 -7.02 -9.05
N GLN A 23 -5.35 -7.33 -9.71
CA GLN A 23 -4.55 -8.51 -9.39
C GLN A 23 -3.94 -8.36 -8.00
N LEU A 24 -3.33 -7.22 -7.69
CA LEU A 24 -2.77 -6.92 -6.37
C LEU A 24 -3.84 -6.92 -5.27
N LEU A 25 -5.05 -6.42 -5.56
CA LEU A 25 -6.16 -6.50 -4.63
C LEU A 25 -6.56 -7.97 -4.36
N ALA A 26 -6.70 -8.78 -5.41
CA ALA A 26 -7.01 -10.20 -5.27
C ALA A 26 -5.90 -10.96 -4.52
N TRP A 27 -4.63 -10.66 -4.82
CA TRP A 27 -3.49 -11.23 -4.11
C TRP A 27 -3.47 -10.83 -2.64
N SER A 28 -3.78 -9.58 -2.30
CA SER A 28 -3.87 -9.15 -0.90
C SER A 28 -4.94 -9.95 -0.15
N LEU A 29 -6.12 -10.11 -0.72
CA LEU A 29 -7.20 -10.90 -0.13
C LEU A 29 -6.79 -12.37 0.04
N PHE A 30 -6.19 -12.96 -1.00
CA PHE A 30 -5.68 -14.33 -0.94
C PHE A 30 -4.64 -14.51 0.18
N PHE A 31 -3.67 -13.60 0.30
CA PHE A 31 -2.65 -13.67 1.35
C PHE A 31 -3.23 -13.45 2.75
N PHE A 32 -4.25 -12.61 2.92
CA PHE A 32 -4.96 -12.50 4.20
C PHE A 32 -5.66 -13.81 4.58
N ILE A 33 -6.34 -14.47 3.63
CA ILE A 33 -6.97 -15.77 3.86
C ILE A 33 -5.92 -16.83 4.21
N LEU A 34 -4.80 -16.86 3.47
CA LEU A 34 -3.69 -17.77 3.73
C LEU A 34 -3.09 -17.53 5.11
N PHE A 35 -2.90 -16.26 5.51
CA PHE A 35 -2.41 -15.90 6.83
C PHE A 35 -3.36 -16.36 7.93
N MET A 36 -4.67 -16.16 7.81
CA MET A 36 -5.65 -16.65 8.78
C MET A 36 -5.59 -18.18 8.92
N GLY A 37 -5.46 -18.89 7.80
CA GLY A 37 -5.29 -20.34 7.80
C GLY A 37 -4.00 -20.79 8.51
N LEU A 38 -2.87 -20.13 8.23
CA LEU A 38 -1.60 -20.40 8.90
C LEU A 38 -1.67 -20.08 10.40
N GLN A 39 -2.23 -18.92 10.76
CA GLN A 39 -2.36 -18.47 12.14
C GLN A 39 -3.17 -19.46 12.98
N ALA A 40 -4.24 -20.04 12.43
CA ALA A 40 -5.03 -21.07 13.10
C ALA A 40 -4.23 -22.36 13.41
N GLN A 41 -3.17 -22.63 12.66
CA GLN A 41 -2.29 -23.79 12.88
C GLN A 41 -1.10 -23.49 13.81
N ILE A 42 -0.82 -22.21 14.12
CA ILE A 42 0.28 -21.83 15.00
C ILE A 42 -0.08 -22.18 16.45
N GLN A 43 0.56 -23.22 16.97
CA GLN A 43 0.52 -23.63 18.38
C GLN A 43 1.84 -23.29 19.09
N LEU A 44 1.89 -23.48 20.42
CA LEU A 44 3.06 -23.14 21.26
C LEU A 44 4.38 -23.85 20.85
N LYS A 45 4.33 -24.97 20.11
CA LYS A 45 5.51 -25.71 19.65
C LYS A 45 5.90 -25.44 18.19
N THR A 46 5.26 -24.46 17.54
CA THR A 46 5.55 -24.17 16.13
C THR A 46 6.97 -23.61 15.99
N PRO A 47 7.79 -24.13 15.06
CA PRO A 47 9.13 -23.59 14.85
C PRO A 47 9.09 -22.11 14.44
N SER A 48 10.01 -21.32 15.00
CA SER A 48 10.06 -19.86 14.83
C SER A 48 10.10 -19.41 13.36
N VAL A 49 10.74 -20.19 12.49
CA VAL A 49 10.82 -19.93 11.04
C VAL A 49 9.43 -19.89 10.39
N LEU A 50 8.51 -20.79 10.80
CA LEU A 50 7.16 -20.83 10.25
C LEU A 50 6.33 -19.63 10.71
N VAL A 51 6.57 -19.15 11.93
CA VAL A 51 5.93 -17.92 12.44
C VAL A 51 6.42 -16.71 11.65
N TRP A 52 7.72 -16.61 11.36
CA TRP A 52 8.28 -15.56 10.51
C TRP A 52 7.73 -15.58 9.08
N LEU A 53 7.53 -16.78 8.52
CA LEU A 53 6.89 -16.92 7.21
C LEU A 53 5.45 -16.38 7.23
N ALA A 54 4.67 -16.69 8.28
CA ALA A 54 3.32 -16.16 8.43
C ALA A 54 3.31 -14.63 8.55
N ILE A 55 4.24 -14.06 9.32
CA ILE A 55 4.40 -12.60 9.44
C ILE A 55 4.78 -11.98 8.10
N LEU A 56 5.73 -12.57 7.37
CA LEU A 56 6.12 -12.10 6.04
C LEU A 56 4.92 -12.08 5.07
N ILE A 57 4.10 -13.13 5.06
CA ILE A 57 2.89 -13.21 4.23
C ILE A 57 1.91 -12.08 4.61
N LEU A 58 1.73 -11.80 5.91
CA LEU A 58 0.89 -10.70 6.37
C LEU A 58 1.37 -9.34 5.84
N PHE A 59 2.67 -9.07 5.93
CA PHE A 59 3.23 -7.80 5.43
C PHE A 59 3.16 -7.68 3.90
N ILE A 60 3.36 -8.77 3.16
CA ILE A 60 3.14 -8.80 1.70
C ILE A 60 1.67 -8.53 1.35
N ALA A 61 0.73 -9.07 2.13
CA ALA A 61 -0.71 -8.81 1.95
C ALA A 61 -1.02 -7.32 2.12
N ILE A 62 -0.53 -6.71 3.20
CA ILE A 62 -0.72 -5.29 3.50
C ILE A 62 -0.07 -4.42 2.42
N GLU A 63 1.18 -4.69 2.04
CA GLU A 63 1.88 -3.93 1.00
C GLU A 63 1.13 -4.00 -0.34
N SER A 64 0.69 -5.20 -0.73
CA SER A 64 -0.10 -5.38 -1.96
C SER A 64 -1.41 -4.59 -1.93
N LEU A 65 -2.07 -4.52 -0.76
CA LEU A 65 -3.27 -3.72 -0.55
C LEU A 65 -2.98 -2.21 -0.65
N VAL A 66 -1.92 -1.74 -0.01
CA VAL A 66 -1.50 -0.33 -0.04
C VAL A 66 -1.16 0.09 -1.47
N VAL A 67 -0.38 -0.71 -2.20
CA VAL A 67 -0.02 -0.45 -3.60
C VAL A 67 -1.25 -0.50 -4.51
N SER A 68 -2.19 -1.41 -4.26
CA SER A 68 -3.48 -1.43 -4.98
C SER A 68 -4.30 -0.17 -4.74
N ALA A 69 -4.48 0.23 -3.48
CA ALA A 69 -5.19 1.44 -3.09
C ALA A 69 -4.54 2.68 -3.70
N PHE A 70 -3.22 2.80 -3.63
CA PHE A 70 -2.45 3.86 -4.27
C PHE A 70 -2.84 4.02 -5.75
N MET A 71 -2.88 2.91 -6.51
CA MET A 71 -3.28 2.98 -7.91
C MET A 71 -4.74 3.40 -8.08
N PHE A 72 -5.66 2.98 -7.21
CA PHE A 72 -7.07 3.40 -7.30
C PHE A 72 -7.25 4.90 -7.09
N PHE A 73 -6.59 5.48 -6.09
CA PHE A 73 -6.69 6.91 -5.79
C PHE A 73 -6.00 7.76 -6.86
N PHE A 74 -4.78 7.40 -7.26
CA PHE A 74 -3.99 8.24 -8.16
C PHE A 74 -4.21 7.97 -9.64
N GLN A 75 -4.86 6.90 -10.08
CA GLN A 75 -5.03 6.66 -11.53
C GLN A 75 -5.86 7.74 -12.25
N VAL A 76 -6.79 8.38 -11.54
CA VAL A 76 -7.64 9.44 -12.10
C VAL A 76 -7.65 10.63 -11.15
N LEU A 77 -7.03 11.75 -11.54
CA LEU A 77 -7.03 12.99 -10.76
C LEU A 77 -8.34 13.76 -11.00
N PRO A 78 -9.20 13.96 -9.97
CA PRO A 78 -10.47 14.67 -10.13
C PRO A 78 -10.30 16.12 -10.60
N SER A 79 -9.21 16.78 -10.20
CA SER A 79 -8.95 18.18 -10.58
C SER A 79 -8.83 18.39 -12.09
N THR A 80 -8.51 17.34 -12.86
CA THR A 80 -8.36 17.44 -14.32
C THR A 80 -9.68 17.51 -15.09
N ARG A 81 -10.81 17.24 -14.42
CA ARG A 81 -12.15 17.19 -15.04
C ARG A 81 -13.02 18.40 -14.74
N GLU A 82 -12.57 19.29 -13.86
CA GLU A 82 -13.38 20.39 -13.34
C GLU A 82 -12.99 21.73 -13.98
N GLU A 83 -13.95 22.38 -14.64
CA GLU A 83 -13.77 23.72 -15.24
C GLU A 83 -13.94 24.84 -14.19
N ASN A 84 -14.64 24.57 -13.09
CA ASN A 84 -14.89 25.55 -12.05
C ASN A 84 -13.64 25.74 -11.15
N VAL A 85 -13.11 26.96 -11.13
CA VAL A 85 -11.90 27.34 -10.38
C VAL A 85 -11.98 27.02 -8.88
N SER A 86 -13.16 27.12 -8.25
CA SER A 86 -13.31 26.82 -6.82
C SER A 86 -13.26 25.33 -6.53
N LEU A 87 -13.92 24.51 -7.36
CA LEU A 87 -13.93 23.05 -7.21
C LEU A 87 -12.56 22.48 -7.57
N PHE A 88 -11.89 23.03 -8.59
CA PHE A 88 -10.52 22.70 -8.93
C PHE A 88 -9.57 22.82 -7.73
N LYS A 89 -9.59 23.97 -7.03
CA LYS A 89 -8.74 24.20 -5.86
C LYS A 89 -9.02 23.20 -4.74
N PHE A 90 -10.30 22.89 -4.50
CA PHE A 90 -10.70 21.92 -3.49
C PHE A 90 -10.17 20.50 -3.80
N TYR A 91 -10.41 19.99 -5.00
CA TYR A 91 -9.91 18.68 -5.41
C TYR A 91 -8.39 18.62 -5.41
N ARG A 92 -7.73 19.70 -5.83
CA ARG A 92 -6.28 19.79 -5.78
C ARG A 92 -5.73 19.69 -4.35
N THR A 93 -6.40 20.28 -3.37
CA THR A 93 -6.01 20.14 -1.96
C THR A 93 -6.15 18.69 -1.49
N ILE A 94 -7.23 18.00 -1.86
CA ILE A 94 -7.42 16.58 -1.54
C ILE A 94 -6.30 15.72 -2.14
N GLU A 95 -5.98 15.92 -3.42
CA GLU A 95 -4.90 15.19 -4.10
C GLU A 95 -3.55 15.36 -3.41
N TRP A 96 -3.25 16.56 -2.89
CA TRP A 96 -2.05 16.82 -2.10
C TRP A 96 -2.08 16.12 -0.74
N CYS A 97 -3.22 16.12 -0.04
CA CYS A 97 -3.39 15.38 1.20
C CYS A 97 -3.18 13.86 0.98
N GLU A 98 -3.76 13.31 -0.08
CA GLU A 98 -3.57 11.91 -0.47
C GLU A 98 -2.10 11.64 -0.80
N THR A 99 -1.42 12.56 -1.48
CA THR A 99 0.00 12.39 -1.87
C THR A 99 0.87 12.30 -0.63
N ILE A 100 0.66 13.17 0.36
CA ILE A 100 1.38 13.14 1.63
C ILE A 100 1.08 11.83 2.38
N LEU A 101 -0.19 11.42 2.43
CA LEU A 101 -0.60 10.19 3.09
C LEU A 101 0.09 8.97 2.47
N PHE A 102 0.02 8.82 1.15
CA PHE A 102 0.61 7.67 0.46
C PHE A 102 2.14 7.69 0.42
N THR A 103 2.77 8.86 0.52
CA THR A 103 4.23 8.96 0.71
C THR A 103 4.68 8.27 1.99
N VAL A 104 3.89 8.37 3.07
CA VAL A 104 4.16 7.69 4.33
C VAL A 104 3.68 6.24 4.28
N LEU A 105 2.51 5.99 3.69
CA LEU A 105 1.88 4.68 3.72
C LEU A 105 2.60 3.63 2.87
N LEU A 106 3.14 4.00 1.70
CA LEU A 106 3.85 3.07 0.81
C LEU A 106 5.06 2.39 1.46
N PRO A 107 6.01 3.11 2.09
CA PRO A 107 7.16 2.45 2.72
C PRO A 107 6.82 1.79 4.07
N LEU A 108 5.68 2.12 4.68
CA LEU A 108 5.38 1.77 6.07
C LEU A 108 5.39 0.26 6.36
N PRO A 109 4.72 -0.62 5.56
CA PRO A 109 4.71 -2.06 5.83
C PRO A 109 6.11 -2.65 5.77
N ILE A 110 6.93 -2.24 4.80
CA ILE A 110 8.32 -2.70 4.65
C ILE A 110 9.15 -2.27 5.85
N VAL A 111 9.05 -1.00 6.27
CA VAL A 111 9.80 -0.47 7.42
C VAL A 111 9.40 -1.19 8.70
N LEU A 112 8.11 -1.43 8.92
CA LEU A 112 7.60 -2.16 10.08
C LEU A 112 8.04 -3.63 10.09
N PHE A 113 8.08 -4.28 8.92
CA PHE A 113 8.59 -5.64 8.81
C PHE A 113 10.07 -5.72 9.18
N ILE A 114 10.90 -4.82 8.64
CA ILE A 114 12.33 -4.75 8.96
C ILE A 114 12.54 -4.48 10.45
N TYR A 115 11.79 -3.54 11.03
CA TYR A 115 11.84 -3.25 12.46
C TYR A 115 11.47 -4.45 13.31
N ALA A 116 10.38 -5.15 12.97
CA ALA A 116 9.96 -6.36 13.65
C ALA A 116 11.06 -7.43 13.56
N PHE A 117 11.62 -7.65 12.37
CA PHE A 117 12.70 -8.60 12.14
C PHE A 117 13.93 -8.31 13.02
N ILE A 118 14.42 -7.07 13.02
CA ILE A 118 15.58 -6.69 13.84
C ILE A 118 15.30 -6.87 15.33
N ARG A 119 14.09 -6.55 15.80
CA ARG A 119 13.76 -6.59 17.24
C ARG A 119 13.46 -7.99 17.77
N LEU A 120 12.87 -8.86 16.95
CA LEU A 120 12.33 -10.15 17.39
C LEU A 120 13.13 -11.36 16.87
N ALA A 121 13.88 -11.21 15.78
CA ALA A 121 14.68 -12.30 15.20
C ALA A 121 16.16 -12.25 15.59
N LEU A 122 16.67 -11.07 15.95
CA LEU A 122 18.08 -10.78 16.28
C LEU A 122 18.21 -10.55 17.78
#